data_AF-A0AAW1IG36-F1
#
_entry.id   AF-A0AAW1IG36-F1
#
_cell.length_a   1.000
_cell.length_b   1.000
_cell.length_c   1.000
_cell.angle_alpha   90.00
_cell.angle_beta   90.00
_cell.angle_gamma   90.00
#
_symmetry.space_group_name_H-M   'P 1'
#
loop_
_entity.id
_entity.type
_entity.pdbx_description
1 polymer ?
#
loop_
_entity_poly.entity_id
_entity_poly.type
_entity_poly.pdbx_seq_one_letter_code
_entity_poly.pdbx_strand_id
1 'polypeptide(L)' 'MKKPLYVLTESFKFTRLYPLSQGDLPDEYKYTKNMRNEDLKPQHPLVDYTPPTYITLLFTDLGILTPSAVSDELINLYL' A
#
# COMPACT_ATOMS: atom_id res chain seq x y z
N MET A 1 -1.24 -17.03 16.36
CA MET A 1 -0.72 -16.66 15.03
C MET A 1 0.61 -15.93 15.24
N LYS A 2 1.74 -16.54 14.87
CA LYS A 2 3.11 -15.97 15.03
C LYS A 2 3.97 -16.22 13.78
N LYS A 3 3.33 -16.27 12.61
CA LYS A 3 4.08 -16.42 11.36
C LYS A 3 4.47 -15.03 10.88
N PRO A 4 5.76 -14.74 10.62
CA PRO A 4 6.16 -13.47 10.08
C PRO A 4 5.58 -13.31 8.66
N LEU A 5 5.21 -12.08 8.31
CA LEU A 5 4.72 -11.72 6.98
C LEU A 5 5.72 -10.74 6.36
N TYR A 6 6.23 -11.10 5.19
CA TYR A 6 7.18 -10.29 4.45
C TYR A 6 6.55 -9.79 3.16
N VAL A 7 6.89 -8.57 2.77
CA VAL A 7 6.42 -7.95 1.52
C VAL A 7 7.60 -7.78 0.58
N LEU A 8 7.42 -8.11 -0.70
CA LEU A 8 8.39 -7.82 -1.76
C LEU A 8 7.84 -6.67 -2.60
N THR A 9 8.57 -5.56 -2.68
CA THR A 9 8.15 -4.39 -3.46
C THR A 9 9.34 -3.57 -3.91
N GLU A 10 9.20 -2.90 -5.04
CA GLU A 10 10.18 -1.91 -5.51
C GLU A 10 9.93 -0.56 -4.84
N SER A 11 10.98 0.24 -4.66
CA SER A 11 10.97 1.55 -3.99
C SER A 11 10.13 2.59 -4.72
N PHE A 12 10.05 2.52 -6.06
CA PHE A 12 9.21 3.41 -6.86
C PHE A 12 7.70 3.20 -6.63
N LYS A 13 7.30 2.13 -5.94
CA LYS A 13 5.90 1.89 -5.52
C LYS A 13 5.57 2.58 -4.19
N PHE A 14 6.55 3.20 -3.53
CA PHE A 14 6.28 4.01 -2.35
C PHE A 14 5.46 5.24 -2.74
N THR A 15 4.37 5.46 -2.03
CA THR A 15 3.42 6.53 -2.31
C THR A 15 3.19 7.39 -1.08
N ARG A 16 2.94 8.69 -1.30
CA ARG A 16 2.61 9.66 -0.25
C ARG A 16 1.12 9.61 0.08
N LEU A 17 0.63 8.44 0.47
CA LEU A 17 -0.74 8.21 0.92
C LEU A 17 -0.72 7.56 2.31
N TYR A 18 -1.62 8.01 3.20
CA TYR A 18 -1.73 7.49 4.58
C TYR A 18 -3.16 7.02 4.89
N PRO A 19 -3.58 5.83 4.40
CA PRO A 19 -4.91 5.30 4.70
C PRO A 19 -4.95 4.76 6.15
N LEU A 20 -6.04 5.05 6.87
CA LEU A 20 -6.26 4.52 8.24
C LEU A 20 -7.12 3.25 8.21
N SER A 21 -7.89 3.07 7.14
CA SER A 21 -8.85 1.99 6.93
C SER A 21 -8.98 1.66 5.45
N GLN A 22 -9.67 0.56 5.15
CA GLN A 22 -9.99 0.17 3.77
C GLN A 22 -10.79 1.24 3.00
N GLY A 23 -11.56 2.06 3.72
CA GLY A 23 -12.36 3.14 3.13
C GLY A 23 -11.51 4.26 2.54
N ASP A 24 -10.33 4.51 3.12
CA ASP A 24 -9.50 5.69 2.82
C ASP A 24 -8.66 5.55 1.55
N LEU A 25 -8.59 4.34 0.98
CA LEU A 25 -7.97 4.13 -0.32
C LEU A 25 -8.80 4.81 -1.42
N PRO A 26 -8.18 5.64 -2.29
CA PRO A 26 -8.86 6.25 -3.43
C PRO A 26 -9.50 5.22 -4.39
N ASP A 27 -10.66 5.56 -4.96
CA ASP A 27 -11.35 4.68 -5.92
C ASP A 27 -10.52 4.41 -7.18
N GLU A 28 -9.61 5.31 -7.53
CA GLU A 28 -8.66 5.10 -8.63
C GLU A 28 -7.66 3.97 -8.39
N TYR A 29 -7.41 3.61 -7.13
CA TYR A 29 -6.58 2.44 -6.77
C TYR A 29 -7.43 1.18 -6.65
N LYS A 30 -8.69 1.31 -6.20
CA LYS A 30 -9.62 0.20 -6.01
C LYS A 30 -10.20 -0.34 -7.32
N TYR A 31 -10.40 0.52 -8.31
CA TYR A 31 -11.19 0.20 -9.50
C TYR A 31 -10.50 0.68 -10.78
N THR A 32 -10.67 -0.10 -11.87
CA THR A 32 -10.20 0.34 -13.20
C THR A 32 -11.00 1.56 -13.69
N LYS A 33 -10.48 2.26 -14.71
CA LYS A 33 -11.20 3.37 -15.33
C LYS A 33 -12.58 2.96 -15.86
N ASN A 34 -12.70 1.75 -16.44
CA ASN A 34 -13.97 1.26 -16.98
C ASN A 34 -14.99 1.00 -15.87
N MET A 35 -14.53 0.37 -14.77
CA MET A 35 -15.34 0.09 -13.58
C MET A 35 -15.91 1.35 -12.93
N ARG A 36 -15.11 2.43 -12.88
CA ARG A 36 -15.54 3.74 -12.34
C ARG A 36 -16.58 4.47 -13.19
N ASN A 37 -16.75 4.09 -14.46
CA ASN A 37 -17.79 4.66 -15.32
C ASN A 37 -19.17 3.99 -15.11
N GLU A 38 -19.21 2.90 -14.33
CA GLU A 38 -20.40 2.12 -14.02
C GLU A 38 -20.77 2.28 -12.53
N ASP A 39 -21.92 1.73 -12.14
CA ASP A 39 -22.31 1.69 -10.74
C ASP A 39 -21.33 0.82 -9.93
N LEU A 40 -20.69 1.41 -8.92
CA LEU A 40 -19.69 0.72 -8.08
C LEU A 40 -20.31 -0.21 -7.02
N LYS A 41 -21.60 -0.05 -6.69
CA LYS A 41 -22.29 -0.85 -5.65
C LYS A 41 -22.20 -2.37 -5.85
N PRO A 42 -22.40 -2.92 -7.07
CA PRO A 42 -22.23 -4.35 -7.32
C PRO A 42 -20.76 -4.78 -7.49
N GLN A 43 -19.81 -3.85 -7.52
CA GLN A 43 -18.42 -4.13 -7.88
C GLN A 43 -17.55 -4.36 -6.64
N HIS A 44 -16.59 -5.27 -6.76
CA HIS A 44 -15.61 -5.55 -5.71
C HIS A 44 -14.31 -4.79 -5.96
N PRO A 45 -13.67 -4.23 -4.92
CA PRO A 45 -12.38 -3.57 -5.06
C PRO A 45 -11.30 -4.57 -5.47
N LEU A 46 -10.39 -4.16 -6.35
CA LEU A 46 -9.31 -4.98 -6.88
C LEU A 46 -8.09 -5.05 -5.95
N VAL A 47 -7.99 -4.12 -5.01
CA VAL A 47 -6.90 -4.02 -4.05
C VAL A 47 -7.46 -3.74 -2.66
N ASP A 48 -6.69 -4.09 -1.64
CA ASP A 48 -6.94 -3.78 -0.25
C ASP A 48 -5.73 -3.12 0.41
N TYR A 49 -5.95 -2.57 1.59
CA TYR A 49 -4.94 -2.03 2.47
C TYR A 49 -4.57 -3.07 3.53
N THR A 50 -3.27 -3.34 3.67
CA THR A 50 -2.71 -4.14 4.76
C THR A 50 -2.01 -3.22 5.76
N PRO A 51 -2.52 -3.07 7.00
CA PRO A 51 -1.88 -2.24 8.02
C PRO A 51 -0.44 -2.66 8.32
N PRO A 52 0.47 -1.69 8.60
CA PRO A 52 1.89 -1.96 8.83
C PRO A 52 2.14 -2.86 10.04
N THR A 53 1.21 -2.91 11.00
CA THR A 53 1.29 -3.79 12.18
C THR A 53 1.30 -5.28 11.84
N TYR A 54 0.81 -5.65 10.64
CA TYR A 54 0.85 -7.03 10.17
C TYR A 54 2.11 -7.36 9.36
N ILE A 55 2.88 -6.35 8.95
CA ILE A 55 4.06 -6.52 8.10
C ILE A 55 5.30 -6.58 8.98
N THR A 56 6.10 -7.64 8.79
CA THR A 56 7.35 -7.82 9.53
C THR A 56 8.50 -7.04 8.88
N LEU A 57 8.75 -7.28 7.59
CA LEU A 57 9.80 -6.59 6.80
C LEU A 57 9.36 -6.44 5.35
N LEU A 58 9.91 -5.43 4.68
CA LEU A 58 9.77 -5.16 3.27
C LEU A 58 11.12 -5.39 2.57
N PHE A 59 11.14 -6.23 1.55
CA PHE A 59 12.28 -6.45 0.68
C PHE A 59 12.17 -5.51 -0.50
N THR A 60 13.16 -4.63 -0.64
CA THR A 60 13.19 -3.59 -1.67
C THR A 60 14.56 -3.50 -2.33
N ASP A 61 14.65 -2.77 -3.44
CA ASP A 61 15.90 -2.40 -4.12
C ASP A 61 16.81 -1.48 -3.28
N LEU A 62 16.28 -0.83 -2.24
CA LEU A 62 17.04 -0.06 -1.25
C LEU A 62 17.56 -0.91 -0.08
N GLY A 63 17.20 -2.20 -0.05
CA GLY A 63 17.50 -3.13 1.03
C GLY A 63 16.25 -3.60 1.77
N ILE A 64 16.47 -4.19 2.94
CA ILE A 64 15.40 -4.73 3.80
C ILE A 64 14.98 -3.64 4.78
N LEU A 65 13.70 -3.25 4.72
CA LEU A 65 13.15 -2.14 5.51
C LEU A 65 12.10 -2.63 6.50
N THR A 66 12.01 -1.97 7.64
CA THR A 66 10.83 -2.05 8.51
C THR A 66 9.71 -1.17 7.93
N PRO A 67 8.43 -1.41 8.29
CA PRO A 67 7.35 -0.53 7.85
C PRO A 67 7.55 0.94 8.22
N SER A 68 8.21 1.24 9.35
CA SER A 68 8.52 2.63 9.75
C SER A 68 9.59 3.27 8.87
N ALA A 69 10.60 2.51 8.46
CA ALA A 69 11.69 3.02 7.62
C ALA A 69 11.22 3.46 6.23
N VAL A 70 10.09 2.93 5.74
CA VAL A 70 9.44 3.41 4.49
C VAL A 70 9.09 4.90 4.58
N SER A 71 8.71 5.39 5.77
CA SER A 71 8.41 6.82 5.97
C SER A 71 9.67 7.69 5.88
N ASP A 72 10.80 7.21 6.39
CA ASP A 72 12.08 7.92 6.32
C ASP A 72 12.59 7.99 4.88
N GLU A 73 12.47 6.89 4.12
CA GLU A 73 12.78 6.88 2.68
C GLU A 73 11.88 7.83 1.87
N LEU A 74 10.58 7.89 2.19
CA LEU A 74 9.66 8.86 1.58
C LEU A 74 10.00 10.31 1.94
N ILE A 75 10.60 10.60 3.09
CA ILE A 75 11.07 11.94 3.42
C ILE A 75 12.28 12.29 2.56
N ASN A 76 13.27 11.38 2.50
CA ASN A 76 14.51 11.57 1.73
C ASN A 76 14.28 11.75 0.21
N LEU A 77 13.23 11.13 -0.34
CA LEU A 77 12.92 11.25 -1.78
C LEU A 77 12.32 12.60 -2.17
N TYR A 78 11.70 13.31 -1.23
CA TYR A 78 10.86 14.49 -1.53
C TYR A 78 11.32 15.79 -0.86
N LEU A 79 12.32 15.73 0.02
CA LEU A 79 12.94 16.88 0.71
C LEU A 79 14.45 16.82 0.54
#